data_AF-A0A964JY12-F1
#
_entry.id   AF-A0A964JY12-F1
#
_cell.length_a   1.000
_cell.length_b   1.000
_cell.length_c   1.000
_cell.angle_alpha   90.00
_cell.angle_beta   90.00
_cell.angle_gamma   90.00
#
_symmetry.space_group_name_H-M   'P 1'
#
loop_
_entity.id
_entity.type
_entity.pdbx_description
1 polymer ?
#
loop_
_entity_poly.entity_id
_entity_poly.type
_entity_poly.pdbx_seq_one_letter_code
_entity_poly.pdbx_strand_id
1 'polypeptide(L)'
;MRANTGVTLTQGFPNPRNNYLAINLLAQGYTARQALAELIGDDRDSEYRQIAMVDRDNNAVAHTGTDLRKWAGHRIGKACVAFGDGLAGQQVVDAMAAGFEAASQTDLDEQLLAALEAGRAAGGLAGAKGRLPERSAALIVWGNRTHNELDLRVDLHDRAIDDLWRIHADYKPTIAYYDERARNPRNALSGVEFADKLKNRQQKETA
;
A
#
# COMPACT_ATOMS: atom_id res chain seq x y z
N MET A 1 -8.84 -3.80 4.62
CA MET A 1 -8.56 -4.77 3.54
C MET A 1 -8.86 -6.17 4.04
N ARG A 2 -9.25 -7.08 3.15
CA ARG A 2 -9.54 -8.48 3.49
C ARG A 2 -9.35 -9.36 2.26
N ALA A 3 -8.70 -10.51 2.43
CA ALA A 3 -8.50 -11.47 1.35
C ALA A 3 -9.82 -11.87 0.68
N ASN A 4 -9.76 -12.11 -0.64
CA ASN A 4 -10.92 -12.46 -1.49
C ASN A 4 -12.10 -11.48 -1.41
N THR A 5 -11.87 -10.23 -0.97
CA THR A 5 -12.90 -9.20 -0.79
C THR A 5 -12.49 -7.89 -1.43
N GLY A 6 -11.32 -7.37 -1.07
CA GLY A 6 -10.81 -6.12 -1.60
C GLY A 6 -9.94 -5.33 -0.62
N VAL A 7 -9.45 -4.20 -1.11
CA VAL A 7 -8.65 -3.22 -0.36
C VAL A 7 -9.37 -1.87 -0.39
N THR A 8 -9.28 -1.13 0.70
CA THR A 8 -9.81 0.22 0.85
C THR A 8 -8.88 1.02 1.73
N LEU A 9 -8.72 2.29 1.41
CA LEU A 9 -7.96 3.26 2.19
C LEU A 9 -8.70 4.59 2.24
N THR A 10 -8.55 5.30 3.35
CA THR A 10 -9.08 6.65 3.54
C THR A 10 -8.01 7.56 4.14
N GLN A 11 -7.92 8.81 3.65
CA GLN A 11 -6.96 9.83 4.09
C GLN A 11 -7.52 11.26 3.90
N GLY A 12 -6.68 12.29 4.07
CA GLY A 12 -7.06 13.71 4.02
C GLY A 12 -7.53 14.19 5.40
N PHE A 13 -8.81 14.02 5.69
CA PHE A 13 -9.39 14.03 7.03
C PHE A 13 -10.12 12.70 7.23
N PRO A 14 -9.37 11.60 7.45
CA PRO A 14 -9.90 10.26 7.34
C PRO A 14 -11.02 10.02 8.36
N ASN A 15 -12.09 9.38 7.91
CA ASN A 15 -13.10 8.78 8.78
C ASN A 15 -12.78 7.28 8.90
N PRO A 16 -12.25 6.80 10.05
CA PRO A 16 -11.82 5.41 10.19
C PRO A 16 -12.93 4.37 9.95
N ARG A 17 -14.21 4.75 10.11
CA ARG A 17 -15.35 3.87 9.85
C ARG A 17 -15.46 3.49 8.38
N ASN A 18 -15.02 4.35 7.46
CA ASN A 18 -15.17 4.14 6.01
C ASN A 18 -14.49 2.84 5.56
N ASN A 19 -13.29 2.55 6.06
CA ASN A 19 -12.58 1.32 5.71
C ASN A 19 -13.31 0.07 6.21
N TYR A 20 -13.88 0.12 7.42
CA TYR A 20 -14.64 -1.00 7.99
C TYR A 20 -15.94 -1.25 7.20
N LEU A 21 -16.70 -0.18 6.93
CA LEU A 21 -17.95 -0.23 6.18
C LEU A 21 -17.73 -0.70 4.74
N ALA A 22 -16.75 -0.14 4.02
CA ALA A 22 -16.41 -0.58 2.67
C ALA A 22 -16.12 -2.08 2.60
N ILE A 23 -15.26 -2.60 3.48
CA ILE A 23 -14.93 -4.04 3.48
C ILE A 23 -16.17 -4.89 3.76
N ASN A 24 -17.07 -4.45 4.63
CA ASN A 24 -18.31 -5.17 4.92
C ASN A 24 -19.33 -5.09 3.77
N LEU A 25 -19.39 -4.00 3.02
CA LEU A 25 -20.24 -3.89 1.82
C LEU A 25 -19.69 -4.79 0.70
N LEU A 26 -18.39 -4.73 0.44
CA LEU A 26 -17.72 -5.63 -0.51
C LEU A 26 -17.92 -7.10 -0.12
N ALA A 27 -17.89 -7.42 1.18
CA ALA A 27 -18.18 -8.75 1.70
C ALA A 27 -19.58 -9.26 1.36
N GLN A 28 -20.55 -8.35 1.27
CA GLN A 28 -21.95 -8.63 0.98
C GLN A 28 -22.23 -8.67 -0.53
N GLY A 29 -21.20 -8.52 -1.37
CA GLY A 29 -21.32 -8.60 -2.84
C GLY A 29 -21.58 -7.25 -3.51
N TYR A 30 -21.47 -6.13 -2.79
CA TYR A 30 -21.47 -4.82 -3.43
C TYR A 30 -20.21 -4.66 -4.27
N THR A 31 -20.35 -4.04 -5.44
CA THR A 31 -19.20 -3.58 -6.22
C THR A 31 -18.50 -2.42 -5.52
N ALA A 32 -17.23 -2.17 -5.85
CA ALA A 32 -16.50 -1.02 -5.34
C ALA A 32 -17.24 0.30 -5.57
N ARG A 33 -17.88 0.48 -6.73
CA ARG A 33 -18.66 1.67 -7.06
C ARG A 33 -19.87 1.85 -6.14
N GLN A 34 -20.62 0.78 -5.89
CA GLN A 34 -21.78 0.83 -4.99
C GLN A 34 -21.33 1.13 -3.56
N ALA A 35 -20.30 0.44 -3.07
CA ALA A 35 -19.76 0.68 -1.74
C ALA A 35 -19.27 2.12 -1.56
N LEU A 36 -18.56 2.68 -2.54
CA LEU A 36 -18.12 4.08 -2.50
C LEU A 36 -19.30 5.06 -2.48
N ALA A 37 -20.36 4.80 -3.26
CA ALA A 37 -21.56 5.65 -3.28
C ALA A 37 -22.27 5.68 -1.92
N GLU A 38 -22.40 4.52 -1.24
CA GLU A 38 -22.96 4.45 0.12
C GLU A 38 -22.12 5.26 1.12
N LEU A 39 -20.79 5.14 1.07
CA LEU A 39 -19.91 5.89 1.97
C LEU A 39 -20.02 7.40 1.78
N ILE A 40 -20.06 7.87 0.53
CA ILE A 40 -20.20 9.30 0.24
C ILE A 40 -21.60 9.80 0.64
N GLY A 41 -22.65 8.99 0.42
CA GLY A 41 -24.01 9.36 0.81
C GLY A 41 -24.23 9.46 2.32
N ASP A 42 -23.50 8.66 3.12
CA ASP A 42 -23.58 8.64 4.58
C ASP A 42 -22.68 9.70 5.26
N ASP A 43 -21.60 10.15 4.59
CA ASP A 43 -20.64 11.12 5.14
C ASP A 43 -20.96 12.55 4.69
N ARG A 44 -21.60 13.33 5.58
CA ARG A 44 -21.94 14.75 5.31
C ARG A 44 -20.74 15.64 5.03
N ASP A 45 -19.54 15.23 5.41
CA ASP A 45 -18.30 15.97 5.20
C ASP A 45 -17.42 15.28 4.13
N SER A 46 -18.04 14.59 3.16
CA SER A 46 -17.34 13.82 2.12
C SER A 46 -16.32 14.66 1.32
N GLU A 47 -16.48 15.98 1.26
CA GLU A 47 -15.56 16.95 0.67
C GLU A 47 -14.21 17.05 1.41
N TYR A 48 -14.14 16.62 2.67
CA TYR A 48 -12.90 16.51 3.45
C TYR A 48 -12.28 15.11 3.39
N ARG A 49 -12.89 14.16 2.67
CA ARG A 49 -12.42 12.78 2.60
C ARG A 49 -11.69 12.51 1.30
N GLN A 50 -10.64 11.70 1.39
CA GLN A 50 -10.13 10.94 0.26
C GLN A 50 -10.37 9.46 0.53
N ILE A 51 -10.95 8.74 -0.42
CA ILE A 51 -11.29 7.32 -0.29
C ILE A 51 -10.90 6.62 -1.59
N ALA A 52 -10.21 5.49 -1.51
CA ALA A 52 -9.90 4.66 -2.66
C ALA A 52 -10.17 3.20 -2.31
N MET A 53 -10.64 2.42 -3.28
CA MET A 53 -10.92 1.00 -3.10
C MET A 53 -10.76 0.21 -4.39
N VAL A 54 -10.35 -1.05 -4.24
CA VAL A 54 -10.30 -2.06 -5.30
C VAL A 54 -11.02 -3.30 -4.77
N ASP A 55 -12.06 -3.76 -5.47
CA ASP A 55 -12.80 -4.97 -5.10
C ASP A 55 -12.13 -6.26 -5.64
N ARG A 56 -12.67 -7.40 -5.23
CA ARG A 56 -12.19 -8.74 -5.61
C ARG A 56 -12.20 -9.02 -7.11
N ASP A 57 -12.96 -8.26 -7.89
CA ASP A 57 -13.09 -8.40 -9.34
C ASP A 57 -12.19 -7.39 -10.07
N ASN A 58 -11.26 -6.77 -9.34
CA ASN A 58 -10.31 -5.75 -9.81
C ASN A 58 -10.96 -4.43 -10.25
N ASN A 59 -12.21 -4.14 -9.85
CA ASN A 59 -12.79 -2.83 -10.09
C ASN A 59 -12.23 -1.83 -9.09
N ALA A 60 -11.60 -0.79 -9.62
CA ALA A 60 -10.98 0.28 -8.85
C ALA A 60 -11.84 1.56 -8.92
N VAL A 61 -12.07 2.20 -7.77
CA VAL A 61 -12.74 3.51 -7.68
C VAL A 61 -12.08 4.38 -6.61
N ALA A 62 -12.23 5.69 -6.76
CA ALA A 62 -11.78 6.64 -5.77
C ALA A 62 -12.65 7.90 -5.73
N HIS A 63 -12.60 8.57 -4.59
CA HIS A 63 -13.20 9.86 -4.32
C HIS A 63 -12.13 10.79 -3.76
N THR A 64 -12.07 11.99 -4.32
CA THR A 64 -11.23 13.08 -3.80
C THR A 64 -12.15 14.26 -3.49
N GLY A 65 -12.35 14.52 -2.21
CA GLY A 65 -13.11 15.67 -1.74
C GLY A 65 -12.50 17.01 -2.17
N THR A 66 -13.34 18.03 -2.30
CA THR A 66 -12.95 19.35 -2.81
C THR A 66 -12.13 20.18 -1.81
N ASP A 67 -12.25 19.87 -0.52
CA ASP A 67 -11.74 20.66 0.61
C ASP A 67 -10.46 20.07 1.21
N LEU A 68 -9.74 19.27 0.41
CA LEU A 68 -8.42 18.74 0.70
C LEU A 68 -7.29 19.72 0.35
N ARG A 69 -6.09 19.49 0.91
CA ARG A 69 -4.89 20.29 0.61
C ARG A 69 -4.55 20.21 -0.88
N LYS A 70 -4.45 21.35 -1.57
CA LYS A 70 -4.08 21.41 -2.98
C LYS A 70 -2.56 21.11 -3.14
N TRP A 71 -2.11 20.38 -4.15
CA TRP A 71 -2.88 19.62 -5.13
C TRP A 71 -3.42 18.32 -4.51
N ALA A 72 -4.66 17.93 -4.86
CA ALA A 72 -5.26 16.67 -4.44
C ALA A 72 -5.95 15.99 -5.62
N GLY A 73 -5.81 14.66 -5.71
CA GLY A 73 -6.37 13.89 -6.81
C GLY A 73 -6.01 12.41 -6.73
N HIS A 74 -6.43 11.68 -7.77
CA HIS A 74 -6.18 10.25 -7.88
C HIS A 74 -6.03 9.85 -9.35
N ARG A 75 -5.37 8.71 -9.57
CA ARG A 75 -5.23 8.02 -10.84
C ARG A 75 -5.69 6.59 -10.66
N ILE A 76 -6.66 6.18 -11.47
CA ILE A 76 -7.10 4.78 -11.57
C ILE A 76 -6.28 4.12 -12.67
N GLY A 77 -5.58 3.04 -12.33
CA GLY A 77 -4.81 2.22 -13.27
C GLY A 77 -5.43 0.82 -13.41
N LYS A 78 -4.66 -0.13 -13.97
CA LYS A 78 -5.13 -1.52 -14.08
C LYS A 78 -5.13 -2.19 -12.71
N ALA A 79 -6.32 -2.40 -12.13
CA ALA A 79 -6.53 -3.02 -10.82
C ALA A 79 -5.83 -2.27 -9.66
N CYS A 80 -5.59 -0.96 -9.80
CA CYS A 80 -4.92 -0.15 -8.80
C CYS A 80 -5.46 1.29 -8.75
N VAL A 81 -5.20 1.97 -7.63
CA VAL A 81 -5.45 3.40 -7.46
C VAL A 81 -4.24 4.05 -6.79
N ALA A 82 -3.68 5.08 -7.42
CA ALA A 82 -2.74 6.01 -6.78
C ALA A 82 -3.49 7.30 -6.41
N PHE A 83 -3.34 7.80 -5.19
CA PHE A 83 -4.08 8.96 -4.72
C PHE A 83 -3.35 9.68 -3.58
N GLY A 84 -3.57 10.98 -3.47
CA GLY A 84 -2.98 11.80 -2.41
C GLY A 84 -3.50 13.23 -2.39
N ASP A 85 -3.19 13.93 -1.30
CA ASP A 85 -3.44 15.35 -1.09
C ASP A 85 -2.16 16.08 -0.66
N GLY A 86 -2.11 17.39 -0.87
CA GLY A 86 -0.91 18.19 -0.61
C GLY A 86 0.28 17.81 -1.49
N LEU A 87 0.04 17.20 -2.65
CA LEU A 87 1.12 16.76 -3.55
C LEU A 87 1.64 17.93 -4.38
N ALA A 88 2.85 17.76 -4.94
CA ALA A 88 3.44 18.71 -5.88
C ALA A 88 2.61 18.91 -7.16
N GLY A 89 1.74 17.96 -7.51
CA GLY A 89 0.82 18.06 -8.65
C GLY A 89 0.36 16.69 -9.15
N GLN A 90 -0.41 16.70 -10.24
CA GLN A 90 -0.97 15.49 -10.86
C GLN A 90 0.10 14.48 -11.26
N GLN A 91 1.26 14.96 -11.70
CA GLN A 91 2.38 14.12 -12.11
C GLN A 91 2.80 13.11 -11.04
N VAL A 92 2.54 13.39 -9.76
CA VAL A 92 2.87 12.48 -8.66
C VAL A 92 2.01 11.21 -8.72
N VAL A 93 0.68 11.32 -8.79
CA VAL A 93 -0.19 10.13 -8.85
C VAL A 93 -0.08 9.39 -10.20
N ASP A 94 0.17 10.12 -11.28
CA ASP A 94 0.42 9.52 -12.59
C ASP A 94 1.73 8.71 -12.58
N ALA A 95 2.80 9.24 -11.96
CA ALA A 95 4.06 8.52 -11.81
C ALA A 95 3.94 7.31 -10.88
N MET A 96 3.18 7.40 -9.78
CA MET A 96 2.91 6.25 -8.91
C MET A 96 2.23 5.11 -9.67
N ALA A 97 1.17 5.41 -10.43
CA ALA A 97 0.48 4.42 -11.24
C ALA A 97 1.39 3.82 -12.32
N ALA A 98 2.16 4.67 -13.02
CA ALA A 98 3.11 4.21 -14.02
C ALA A 98 4.23 3.33 -13.43
N GLY A 99 4.76 3.68 -12.26
CA GLY A 99 5.79 2.91 -11.55
C GLY A 99 5.28 1.52 -11.14
N PHE A 100 4.06 1.46 -10.63
CA PHE A 100 3.37 0.20 -10.32
C PHE A 100 3.25 -0.69 -11.58
N GLU A 101 2.71 -0.14 -12.67
CA GLU A 101 2.44 -0.89 -13.90
C GLU A 101 3.74 -1.33 -14.61
N ALA A 102 4.77 -0.49 -14.60
CA ALA A 102 6.08 -0.80 -15.15
C ALA A 102 6.77 -1.97 -14.43
N ALA A 103 6.51 -2.12 -13.12
CA ALA A 103 7.01 -3.22 -12.30
C ALA A 103 6.19 -4.52 -12.42
N SER A 104 5.26 -4.64 -13.38
CA SER A 104 4.33 -5.79 -13.50
C SER A 104 4.95 -7.19 -13.57
N GLN A 105 6.27 -7.30 -13.78
CA GLN A 105 7.01 -8.57 -13.77
C GLN A 105 7.60 -8.94 -12.40
N THR A 106 7.47 -8.09 -11.40
CA THR A 106 7.91 -8.34 -10.01
C THR A 106 6.74 -8.78 -9.14
N ASP A 107 7.02 -9.16 -7.90
CA ASP A 107 5.99 -9.46 -6.92
C ASP A 107 5.19 -8.17 -6.56
N LEU A 108 3.97 -8.32 -6.05
CA LEU A 108 3.09 -7.20 -5.72
C LEU A 108 3.70 -6.23 -4.69
N ASP A 109 4.47 -6.75 -3.75
CA ASP A 109 5.17 -5.95 -2.74
C ASP A 109 6.18 -4.98 -3.38
N GLU A 110 6.95 -5.45 -4.36
CA GLU A 110 7.90 -4.66 -5.15
C GLU A 110 7.19 -3.68 -6.09
N GLN A 111 6.07 -4.07 -6.70
CA GLN A 111 5.24 -3.16 -7.52
C GLN A 111 4.76 -1.95 -6.70
N LEU A 112 4.29 -2.19 -5.47
CA LEU A 112 3.84 -1.15 -4.56
C LEU A 112 4.99 -0.24 -4.11
N LEU A 113 6.18 -0.79 -3.85
CA LEU A 113 7.37 -0.01 -3.51
C LEU A 113 7.86 0.84 -4.70
N ALA A 114 7.83 0.30 -5.91
CA ALA A 114 8.15 1.04 -7.13
C ALA A 114 7.19 2.23 -7.35
N ALA A 115 5.91 2.06 -7.02
CA ALA A 115 4.94 3.15 -7.06
C ALA A 115 5.30 4.30 -6.10
N LEU A 116 5.65 3.98 -4.85
CA LEU A 116 6.08 4.99 -3.86
C LEU A 116 7.33 5.74 -4.31
N GLU A 117 8.31 5.01 -4.84
CA GLU A 117 9.56 5.56 -5.38
C GLU A 117 9.28 6.54 -6.53
N ALA A 118 8.46 6.13 -7.49
CA ALA A 118 8.10 6.95 -8.65
C ALA A 118 7.33 8.21 -8.26
N GLY A 119 6.38 8.11 -7.32
CA GLY A 119 5.65 9.26 -6.80
C GLY A 119 6.57 10.27 -6.11
N ARG A 120 7.48 9.77 -5.26
CA ARG A 120 8.50 10.61 -4.61
C ARG A 120 9.39 11.32 -5.63
N ALA A 121 9.87 10.60 -6.64
CA ALA A 121 10.72 11.15 -7.71
C ALA A 121 9.99 12.22 -8.55
N ALA A 122 8.67 12.09 -8.73
CA ALA A 122 7.83 13.06 -9.43
C ALA A 122 7.48 14.32 -8.61
N GLY A 123 7.98 14.43 -7.38
CA GLY A 123 7.88 15.61 -6.53
C GLY A 123 7.27 15.35 -5.15
N GLY A 124 6.56 14.24 -4.98
CA GLY A 124 6.02 13.81 -3.70
C GLY A 124 5.14 14.84 -2.99
N LEU A 125 5.26 14.89 -1.66
CA LEU A 125 4.54 15.85 -0.82
C LEU A 125 5.12 17.26 -0.98
N ALA A 126 4.26 18.27 -1.11
CA ALA A 126 4.66 19.67 -1.23
C ALA A 126 4.11 20.53 -0.08
N GLY A 127 4.90 21.54 0.28
CA GLY A 127 4.51 22.61 1.20
C GLY A 127 4.81 23.98 0.60
N ALA A 128 4.50 25.04 1.35
CA ALA A 128 4.68 26.42 0.89
C ALA A 128 6.12 26.79 0.48
N LYS A 129 7.12 26.06 1.00
CA LYS A 129 8.56 26.28 0.73
C LYS A 129 9.16 25.25 -0.22
N GLY A 130 8.34 24.45 -0.90
CA GLY A 130 8.78 23.38 -1.81
C GLY A 130 8.50 21.99 -1.26
N ARG A 131 9.26 20.99 -1.75
CA ARG A 131 9.07 19.58 -1.38
C ARG A 131 9.26 19.35 0.13
N LEU A 132 8.37 18.55 0.71
CA LEU A 132 8.46 18.05 2.08
C LEU A 132 8.93 16.59 2.07
N PRO A 133 9.71 16.15 3.07
CA PRO A 133 10.08 14.75 3.19
C PRO A 133 8.87 13.89 3.54
N GLU A 134 8.75 12.72 2.90
CA GLU A 134 7.85 11.66 3.32
C GLU A 134 8.39 11.04 4.62
N ARG A 135 7.82 11.45 5.76
CA ARG A 135 8.32 11.06 7.09
C ARG A 135 7.89 9.69 7.57
N SER A 136 6.95 9.07 6.87
CA SER A 136 6.43 7.74 7.19
C SER A 136 6.11 6.99 5.91
N ALA A 137 6.26 5.67 5.93
CA ALA A 137 5.91 4.81 4.81
C ALA A 137 5.45 3.45 5.33
N ALA A 138 4.50 2.81 4.64
CA ALA A 138 4.01 1.49 5.01
C ALA A 138 3.71 0.66 3.76
N LEU A 139 3.92 -0.65 3.87
CA LEU A 139 3.63 -1.64 2.86
C LEU A 139 2.86 -2.78 3.52
N ILE A 140 1.63 -2.99 3.07
CA ILE A 140 0.76 -4.05 3.59
C ILE A 140 0.27 -4.88 2.42
N VAL A 141 0.56 -6.19 2.44
CA VAL A 141 0.16 -7.14 1.40
C VAL A 141 -0.62 -8.28 2.01
N TRP A 142 -1.77 -8.58 1.39
CA TRP A 142 -2.62 -9.70 1.74
C TRP A 142 -2.62 -10.70 0.59
N GLY A 143 -2.26 -11.95 0.88
CA GLY A 143 -2.45 -13.06 -0.04
C GLY A 143 -3.81 -13.72 0.15
N ASN A 144 -3.84 -15.04 0.06
CA ASN A 144 -5.07 -15.84 0.18
C ASN A 144 -5.45 -16.22 1.63
N ARG A 145 -4.71 -15.71 2.61
CA ARG A 145 -4.87 -16.04 4.04
C ARG A 145 -5.84 -15.10 4.76
N THR A 146 -6.23 -15.48 5.97
CA THR A 146 -7.08 -14.67 6.85
C THR A 146 -6.33 -13.51 7.54
N HIS A 147 -5.01 -13.42 7.33
CA HIS A 147 -4.15 -12.34 7.79
C HIS A 147 -3.23 -11.89 6.64
N ASN A 148 -2.57 -10.75 6.83
CA ASN A 148 -1.56 -10.24 5.91
C ASN A 148 -0.33 -11.16 5.82
N GLU A 149 0.28 -11.18 4.64
CA GLU A 149 1.57 -11.81 4.40
C GLU A 149 2.72 -10.85 4.71
N LEU A 150 2.47 -9.55 4.56
CA LEU A 150 3.43 -8.49 4.79
C LEU A 150 2.77 -7.31 5.48
N ASP A 151 3.42 -6.79 6.52
CA ASP A 151 3.09 -5.53 7.21
C ASP A 151 4.40 -4.87 7.63
N LEU A 152 4.92 -4.00 6.77
CA LEU A 152 6.15 -3.28 7.01
C LEU A 152 5.84 -1.80 7.18
N ARG A 153 6.40 -1.20 8.23
CA ARG A 153 6.12 0.18 8.59
C ARG A 153 7.41 0.89 9.00
N VAL A 154 7.57 2.09 8.48
CA VAL A 154 8.50 3.10 8.97
C VAL A 154 7.63 4.26 9.44
N ASP A 155 7.34 4.30 10.74
CA ASP A 155 6.39 5.28 11.28
C ASP A 155 7.00 6.69 11.43
N LEU A 156 8.33 6.81 11.52
CA LEU A 156 9.01 8.10 11.60
C LEU A 156 10.47 8.04 11.14
N HIS A 157 10.77 8.55 9.95
CA HIS A 157 12.14 8.73 9.46
C HIS A 157 12.20 9.74 8.31
N ASP A 158 13.31 10.49 8.17
CA ASP A 158 13.45 11.48 7.09
C ASP A 158 13.61 10.84 5.70
N ARG A 159 13.92 9.54 5.66
CA ARG A 159 14.06 8.73 4.46
C ARG A 159 13.14 7.52 4.51
N ALA A 160 11.89 7.70 4.92
CA ALA A 160 10.99 6.58 5.23
C ALA A 160 10.79 5.58 4.07
N ILE A 161 10.73 6.07 2.82
CA ILE A 161 10.62 5.20 1.64
C ILE A 161 11.91 4.38 1.41
N ASP A 162 13.10 4.95 1.64
CA ASP A 162 14.36 4.21 1.52
C ASP A 162 14.48 3.14 2.60
N ASP A 163 14.09 3.48 3.84
CA ASP A 163 14.08 2.51 4.93
C ASP A 163 13.04 1.42 4.72
N LEU A 164 11.89 1.74 4.10
CA LEU A 164 10.89 0.75 3.76
C LEU A 164 11.44 -0.27 2.76
N TRP A 165 12.17 0.18 1.74
CA TRP A 165 12.92 -0.70 0.83
C TRP A 165 13.95 -1.57 1.57
N ARG A 166 14.73 -0.97 2.47
CA ARG A 166 15.74 -1.71 3.25
C ARG A 166 15.11 -2.81 4.09
N ILE A 167 14.09 -2.48 4.89
CA ILE A 167 13.42 -3.49 5.75
C ILE A 167 12.67 -4.54 4.92
N HIS A 168 12.16 -4.16 3.74
CA HIS A 168 11.57 -5.11 2.80
C HIS A 168 12.61 -6.12 2.29
N ALA A 169 13.76 -5.65 1.83
CA ALA A 169 14.85 -6.52 1.37
C ALA A 169 15.33 -7.47 2.48
N ASP A 170 15.45 -6.98 3.72
CA ASP A 170 15.84 -7.79 4.88
C ASP A 170 14.76 -8.83 5.25
N TYR A 171 13.48 -8.45 5.18
CA TYR A 171 12.37 -9.27 5.65
C TYR A 171 11.85 -10.27 4.61
N LYS A 172 11.83 -9.92 3.31
CA LYS A 172 11.26 -10.75 2.23
C LYS A 172 11.78 -12.20 2.22
N PRO A 173 13.09 -12.47 2.41
CA PRO A 173 13.60 -13.85 2.49
C PRO A 173 13.07 -14.66 3.67
N THR A 174 12.55 -13.99 4.72
CA THR A 174 12.04 -14.63 5.94
C THR A 174 10.59 -15.10 5.84
N ILE A 175 9.83 -14.60 4.85
CA ILE A 175 8.40 -14.91 4.69
C ILE A 175 8.19 -16.43 4.55
N ALA A 176 8.90 -17.06 3.62
CA ALA A 176 8.79 -18.51 3.39
C ALA A 176 9.22 -19.34 4.61
N TYR A 177 10.17 -18.84 5.40
CA TYR A 177 10.64 -19.49 6.62
C TYR A 177 9.55 -19.50 7.70
N TYR A 178 8.92 -18.36 7.98
CA TYR A 178 7.85 -18.29 8.96
C TYR A 178 6.59 -19.04 8.51
N ASP A 179 6.29 -19.03 7.22
CA ASP A 179 5.22 -19.82 6.62
C ASP A 179 5.43 -21.34 6.83
N GLU A 180 6.65 -21.84 6.64
CA GLU A 180 6.96 -23.24 6.86
C GLU A 180 6.87 -23.61 8.35
N ARG A 181 7.28 -22.73 9.26
CA ARG A 181 7.14 -22.96 10.70
C ARG A 181 5.68 -23.04 11.14
N ALA A 182 4.80 -22.25 10.52
CA ALA A 182 3.37 -22.33 10.79
C ALA A 182 2.76 -23.64 10.26
N ARG A 183 3.14 -24.07 9.04
CA ARG A 183 2.58 -25.26 8.37
C ARG A 183 3.17 -26.58 8.85
N ASN A 184 4.45 -26.60 9.24
CA ASN A 184 5.21 -27.81 9.55
C ASN A 184 6.17 -27.59 10.75
N PRO A 185 5.64 -27.24 11.93
CA PRO A 185 6.47 -26.83 13.07
C PRO A 185 7.44 -27.92 13.57
N ARG A 186 7.19 -29.20 13.26
CA ARG A 186 8.02 -30.32 13.70
C ARG A 186 9.31 -30.47 12.91
N ASN A 187 9.31 -30.07 11.63
CA ASN A 187 10.45 -30.26 10.72
C ASN A 187 11.01 -28.94 10.18
N ALA A 188 10.40 -27.81 10.52
CA ALA A 188 10.88 -26.51 10.11
C ALA A 188 12.25 -26.20 10.75
N LEU A 189 13.09 -25.48 10.01
CA LEU A 189 14.39 -25.01 10.49
C LEU A 189 14.25 -24.23 11.80
N SER A 190 15.23 -24.36 12.69
CA SER A 190 15.38 -23.47 13.82
C SER A 190 15.76 -22.06 13.38
N GLY A 191 15.57 -21.08 14.28
CA GLY A 191 15.95 -19.69 14.01
C GLY A 191 17.45 -19.52 13.77
N VAL A 192 18.28 -20.33 14.45
CA VAL A 192 19.74 -20.31 14.30
C VAL A 192 20.13 -20.83 12.92
N GLU A 193 19.64 -22.01 12.53
CA GLU A 193 19.94 -22.59 11.21
C GLU A 193 19.49 -21.70 10.05
N PHE A 194 18.35 -21.03 10.20
CA PHE A 194 17.86 -20.09 9.20
C PHE A 194 18.74 -18.83 9.11
N ALA A 195 19.14 -18.26 10.24
CA ALA A 195 20.04 -17.10 10.27
C ALA A 195 21.40 -17.40 9.62
N ASP A 196 21.96 -18.59 9.86
CA ASP A 196 23.20 -19.02 9.24
C ASP A 196 23.06 -19.20 7.73
N LYS A 197 21.92 -19.76 7.27
CA LYS A 197 21.61 -19.84 5.83
C LYS A 197 21.52 -18.46 5.17
N LEU A 198 20.90 -17.48 5.82
CA LEU A 198 20.81 -16.11 5.28
C LEU A 198 22.18 -15.46 5.13
N LYS A 199 23.04 -15.54 6.16
CA LYS A 199 24.41 -14.99 6.10
C LYS A 199 25.23 -15.60 4.97
N ASN A 200 25.18 -16.92 4.82
CA ASN A 200 25.91 -17.63 3.77
C ASN A 200 25.42 -17.26 2.36
N ARG A 201 24.13 -16.94 2.21
CA ARG A 201 23.58 -16.46 0.94
C ARG A 201 24.10 -15.06 0.61
N GLN A 202 24.04 -14.14 1.58
CA GLN A 202 24.52 -12.76 1.40
C GLN A 202 26.00 -12.72 1.01
N GLN A 203 26.85 -13.54 1.65
CA GLN A 203 28.28 -13.63 1.32
C GLN A 203 28.55 -14.08 -0.12
N LYS A 204 27.72 -14.98 -0.67
CA LYS A 204 27.84 -15.46 -2.05
C LYS A 204 27.37 -14.46 -3.09
N GLU A 205 26.41 -13.59 -2.75
CA GLU A 205 25.91 -12.55 -3.64
C GLU A 205 26.88 -11.35 -3.72
N THR A 206 27.78 -11.20 -2.74
CA THR A 206 28.80 -10.13 -2.68
C THR A 206 30.20 -10.52 -3.16
N ALA A 207 30.42 -11.78 -3.57
CA ALA A 207 31.72 -12.32 -4.00
C ALA A 207 31.75 -12.54 -5.52
#